data_AF-A0A975CZ83-F1
#
_entry.id   AF-A0A975CZ83-F1
#
_cell.length_a   1.000
_cell.length_b   1.000
_cell.length_c   1.000
_cell.angle_alpha   90.00
_cell.angle_beta   90.00
_cell.angle_gamma   90.00
#
_symmetry.space_group_name_H-M   'P 1'
#
loop_
_entity.id
_entity.type
_entity.pdbx_description
1 polymer ?
#
loop_
_entity_poly.entity_id
_entity_poly.type
_entity_poly.pdbx_seq_one_letter_code
_entity_poly.pdbx_strand_id
1 'polypeptide(L)' 'MAKLMTPHAAFAKAVEAAGGQTNFAKICGCTQGNIWQLLKKGAALPPQYVLKVEAAALGVDRHQLRPDIYPSEAPEGAAA' A
#
# COMPACT_ATOMS: atom_id res chain seq x y z
N MET A 1 -13.86 -5.14 11.47
CA MET A 1 -13.77 -6.21 10.44
C MET A 1 -12.46 -6.04 9.70
N ALA A 2 -11.40 -6.75 10.13
CA ALA A 2 -10.11 -6.71 9.48
C ALA A 2 -10.26 -7.33 8.08
N LYS A 3 -10.35 -6.49 7.06
CA LYS A 3 -10.51 -6.95 5.67
C LYS A 3 -9.22 -7.70 5.30
N LEU A 4 -9.32 -9.01 5.13
CA LEU A 4 -8.30 -9.88 4.54
C LEU A 4 -8.08 -9.48 3.07
N MET A 5 -7.43 -8.34 2.85
CA MET A 5 -6.94 -7.95 1.53
C MET A 5 -5.49 -8.42 1.42
N THR A 6 -5.16 -9.07 0.31
CA THR A 6 -3.78 -9.43 0.02
C THR A 6 -2.96 -8.14 -0.19
N PRO A 7 -1.65 -8.14 0.09
CA PRO A 7 -0.78 -6.97 -0.13
C PRO A 7 -0.88 -6.41 -1.56
N HIS A 8 -1.00 -7.31 -2.53
CA HIS A 8 -1.22 -6.96 -3.92
C HIS A 8 -2.58 -6.27 -4.16
N ALA A 9 -3.66 -6.79 -3.58
CA ALA A 9 -4.98 -6.16 -3.68
C ALA A 9 -5.04 -4.80 -2.98
N ALA A 10 -4.34 -4.65 -1.84
CA ALA A 10 -4.19 -3.36 -1.17
C ALA A 10 -3.44 -2.35 -2.05
N PHE A 11 -2.39 -2.80 -2.73
CA PHE A 11 -1.66 -1.97 -3.68
C PHE A 11 -2.53 -1.54 -4.88
N ALA A 12 -3.26 -2.47 -5.50
CA ALA A 12 -4.19 -2.15 -6.58
C ALA A 12 -5.25 -1.11 -6.14
N LYS A 13 -5.83 -1.29 -4.95
CA LYS A 13 -6.78 -0.34 -4.37
C LYS A 13 -6.16 1.05 -4.15
N ALA A 14 -4.91 1.11 -3.70
CA ALA A 14 -4.19 2.37 -3.52
C ALA A 14 -4.01 3.12 -4.85
N VAL A 15 -3.74 2.37 -5.93
CA VAL A 15 -3.62 2.92 -7.29
C VAL A 15 -4.95 3.45 -7.79
N GLU A 16 -6.05 2.76 -7.54
CA GLU A 16 -7.40 3.24 -7.87
C GLU A 16 -7.76 4.49 -7.07
N ALA A 17 -7.49 4.51 -5.76
CA ALA A 17 -7.73 5.67 -4.90
C ALA A 17 -6.93 6.90 -5.32
N ALA A 18 -5.73 6.70 -5.87
CA ALA A 18 -4.91 7.79 -6.41
C ALA A 18 -5.43 8.34 -7.76
N GLY A 19 -6.49 7.78 -8.32
CA GLY A 19 -7.00 8.13 -9.65
C GLY A 19 -6.18 7.54 -10.80
N GLY A 20 -5.51 6.41 -10.55
CA GLY A 20 -4.80 5.62 -11.56
C GLY A 20 -3.28 5.60 -11.42
N GLN A 21 -2.65 4.78 -12.26
CA GLN A 21 -1.22 4.47 -12.16
C GLN A 21 -0.31 5.69 -12.35
N THR A 22 -0.68 6.64 -13.22
CA THR A 22 0.10 7.85 -13.47
C THR A 22 0.17 8.77 -12.26
N ASN A 23 -0.96 8.99 -11.59
CA ASN A 23 -1.01 9.82 -10.38
C ASN A 23 -0.33 9.12 -9.21
N PHE A 24 -0.55 7.82 -9.05
CA PHE A 24 0.14 7.02 -8.05
C PHE A 24 1.67 7.05 -8.24
N ALA A 25 2.15 6.99 -9.48
CA ALA A 25 3.57 7.07 -9.80
C ALA A 25 4.16 8.43 -9.42
N LYS A 26 3.43 9.54 -9.61
CA LYS A 26 3.84 10.88 -9.15
C LYS A 26 3.98 10.94 -7.63
N ILE A 27 3.04 10.36 -6.88
CA ILE A 27 3.11 10.27 -5.41
C ILE A 27 4.34 9.47 -4.97
N CYS A 28 4.59 8.33 -5.61
CA CYS A 28 5.75 7.50 -5.30
C CYS A 28 7.09 8.12 -5.74
N GLY A 29 7.05 9.07 -6.68
CA GLY A 29 8.24 9.63 -7.33
C GLY A 29 8.89 8.65 -8.30
N CYS A 30 8.11 7.82 -8.99
CA CYS A 30 8.59 6.86 -9.98
C CYS A 30 7.84 6.98 -11.31
N THR A 31 8.18 6.12 -12.28
CA THR A 31 7.48 6.06 -13.57
C THR A 31 6.20 5.24 -13.48
N GLN A 32 5.19 5.56 -14.31
CA GLN A 32 3.95 4.77 -14.41
C GLN A 32 4.24 3.32 -14.86
N GLY A 33 5.21 3.12 -15.75
CA GLY A 33 5.64 1.79 -16.18
C GLY A 33 6.16 0.91 -15.03
N ASN A 34 6.86 1.50 -14.04
CA ASN A 34 7.29 0.76 -12.85
C ASN A 34 6.08 0.24 -12.04
N ILE A 35 5.06 1.08 -11.85
CA ILE A 35 3.81 0.70 -11.16
C ILE A 35 3.09 -0.41 -11.93
N TRP A 36 2.99 -0.28 -13.25
CA TRP A 36 2.38 -1.31 -14.10
C TRP A 36 3.11 -2.65 -14.01
N GLN A 37 4.46 -2.65 -14.05
CA GLN A 37 5.24 -3.88 -13.93
C GLN A 37 5.03 -4.57 -12.58
N LEU A 38 5.01 -3.80 -11.49
CA LEU A 38 4.74 -4.34 -10.16
C LEU A 38 3.35 -4.97 -10.06
N LEU A 39 2.33 -4.28 -10.60
CA LEU A 39 0.96 -4.80 -10.64
C LEU A 39 0.88 -6.08 -11.49
N LYS A 40 1.47 -6.09 -12.68
CA LYS A 40 1.48 -7.26 -13.56
C LYS A 40 2.18 -8.47 -12.94
N LYS A 41 3.23 -8.25 -12.15
CA LYS A 41 3.97 -9.30 -11.43
C LYS A 41 3.22 -9.85 -10.22
N GLY A 42 2.08 -9.27 -9.83
CA GLY A 42 1.40 -9.63 -8.58
C GLY A 42 2.19 -9.24 -7.33
N ALA A 43 3.15 -8.32 -7.46
CA ALA A 43 4.02 -7.94 -6.37
C ALA A 43 3.30 -7.00 -5.38
N ALA A 44 3.75 -7.04 -4.13
CA ALA A 44 3.39 -6.05 -3.13
C ALA A 44 4.12 -4.72 -3.39
N LEU A 45 3.64 -3.65 -2.77
CA LEU A 45 4.28 -2.34 -2.88
C LEU A 45 5.68 -2.38 -2.24
N PRO A 46 6.73 -1.89 -2.94
CA PRO A 46 8.05 -1.72 -2.35
C PRO A 46 8.00 -0.87 -1.07
N PRO A 47 8.77 -1.24 -0.02
CA PRO A 47 8.66 -0.63 1.31
C PRO A 47 8.97 0.87 1.30
N GLN A 48 9.89 1.30 0.43
CA GLN A 48 10.26 2.71 0.23
C GLN A 48 9.10 3.62 -0.23
N TYR A 49 8.03 3.05 -0.81
CA TYR A 49 6.86 3.80 -1.24
C TYR A 49 5.71 3.76 -0.23
N VAL A 50 5.74 2.86 0.75
CA VAL A 50 4.65 2.67 1.72
C VAL A 50 4.36 3.96 2.48
N LEU A 51 5.39 4.61 3.03
CA LEU A 51 5.22 5.85 3.78
C LEU A 51 4.75 7.03 2.91
N LYS A 52 5.13 7.06 1.63
CA LYS A 52 4.67 8.10 0.68
C LYS A 52 3.18 7.93 0.36
N VAL A 53 2.75 6.68 0.20
CA VAL A 53 1.36 6.31 -0.09
C VAL A 53 0.46 6.56 1.12
N GLU A 54 0.95 6.23 2.32
CA GLU A 54 0.28 6.55 3.59
C GLU A 54 0.12 8.07 3.76
N ALA A 55 1.20 8.85 3.55
CA ALA A 55 1.17 10.31 3.62
C ALA A 55 0.22 10.95 2.60
N ALA A 56 -0.03 10.30 1.46
CA ALA A 56 -0.98 10.76 0.45
C ALA A 56 -2.45 10.50 0.82
N ALA A 57 -2.74 9.93 1.99
CA ALA A 57 -4.09 9.71 2.53
C ALA A 57 -5.03 8.92 1.60
N LEU A 58 -4.50 7.92 0.89
CA LEU A 58 -5.23 7.13 -0.12
C LEU A 58 -6.22 6.10 0.46
N GLY A 59 -6.47 6.11 1.77
CA GLY A 59 -7.41 5.18 2.42
C GLY A 59 -6.94 3.73 2.45
N VAL A 60 -5.61 3.52 2.36
CA VAL A 60 -4.94 2.23 2.58
C VAL A 60 -3.89 2.40 3.67
N ASP A 61 -3.84 1.42 4.56
CA ASP A 61 -2.90 1.43 5.68
C ASP A 61 -1.61 0.66 5.33
N ARG A 62 -0.48 1.05 5.92
CA ARG A 62 0.82 0.36 5.76
C ARG A 62 0.75 -1.11 6.15
N HIS A 63 -0.07 -1.47 7.14
CA HIS A 63 -0.30 -2.84 7.58
C HIS A 63 -0.99 -3.68 6.50
N GLN A 64 -1.79 -3.06 5.62
CA GLN A 64 -2.42 -3.74 4.49
C GLN A 64 -1.47 -3.85 3.29
N LEU A 65 -0.62 -2.86 3.06
CA LEU A 65 0.34 -2.83 1.95
C LEU A 65 1.52 -3.79 2.17
N ARG A 66 2.04 -3.85 3.40
CA ARG A 66 3.19 -4.67 3.79
C ARG A 66 3.04 -5.20 5.22
N PRO A 67 2.14 -6.17 5.46
CA PRO A 67 2.00 -6.81 6.77
C PRO A 67 3.29 -7.49 7.25
N ASP A 68 4.16 -7.87 6.31
CA ASP A 68 5.45 -8.51 6.54
C ASP A 68 6.47 -7.59 7.26
N ILE A 69 6.38 -6.28 7.03
CA ILE A 69 7.25 -5.27 7.66
C ILE A 69 6.50 -4.47 8.73
N TYR A 70 5.21 -4.25 8.52
CA TYR A 70 4.32 -3.54 9.43
C TYR A 70 3.24 -4.50 9.90
N PRO A 71 3.52 -5.39 10.87
CA PRO A 71 2.48 -6.20 11.48
C PRO A 71 1.42 -5.27 12.08
N SER A 72 0.14 -5.58 11.88
CA SER A 72 -0.94 -4.85 12.55
C SER A 72 -0.86 -5.20 14.02
N GLU A 73 -0.23 -4.34 14.82
CA GLU A 73 -0.36 -4.39 16.26
C GLU A 73 -1.84 -4.20 16.56
N ALA A 74 -2.56 -5.30 16.79
CA ALA A 74 -3.74 -5.22 17.63
C ALA A 74 -3.29 -4.54 18.94
N PRO A 75 -4.13 -3.71 19.57
CA PRO A 75 -3.76 -3.06 20.82
C PRO A 75 -3.65 -4.11 21.92
N GLU A 76 -2.53 -4.84 21.99
CA GLU A 76 -2.11 -5.64 23.14
C GLU A 76 -1.33 -4.72 24.10
N GLY A 77 -1.94 -3.55 24.36
CA GLY A 77 -1.51 -2.53 25.32
C GLY A 77 -2.65 -2.13 26.25
N ALA A 78 -3.69 -2.97 26.38
CA ALA A 78 -4.68 -2.90 27.45
C ALA A 78 -4.42 -4.04 28.46
N ALA A 79 -3.25 -4.02 29.07
CA ALA A 79 -2.97 -4.72 30.32
C ALA A 79 -2.39 -3.67 31.28
N ALA A 80 -3.30 -3.07 32.05
CA ALA A 80 -3.00 -2.35 33.28
C ALA A 80 -2.96 -3.34 34.45
#